data_AF-A0A4Y1ZBK6-F1
#
_entry.id   AF-A0A4Y1ZBK6-F1
#
_cell.length_a   1.000
_cell.length_b   1.000
_cell.length_c   1.000
_cell.angle_alpha   90.00
_cell.angle_beta   90.00
_cell.angle_gamma   90.00
#
_symmetry.space_group_name_H-M   'P 1'
#
loop_
_entity.id
_entity.type
_entity.pdbx_description
1 polymer ?
#
loop_
_entity_poly.entity_id
_entity_poly.type
_entity_poly.pdbx_seq_one_letter_code
_entity_poly.pdbx_strand_id
1 'polypeptide(L)'
;MAGSADSTHQIVKGLIGSGDSFMSDPVRILKLKETFPELKAVEMEAAAIAQVCHQFKVPFLIIRSLSDIAGKDSNRSFDQFLETAAKHSAEFILSIVKELNS
;
A
#
# COMPACT_ATOMS: atom_id res chain seq x y z
N MET A 1 -8.42 19.45 21.44
CA MET A 1 -6.99 19.42 21.81
C MET A 1 -6.71 18.17 22.62
N ALA A 2 -5.45 17.72 22.55
CA ALA A 2 -4.77 16.63 23.25
C ALA A 2 -4.98 15.19 22.72
N GLY A 3 -3.85 14.62 22.26
CA GLY A 3 -3.67 13.27 21.77
C GLY A 3 -2.38 13.16 20.94
N SER A 4 -1.25 13.41 21.58
CA SER A 4 0.11 13.48 21.01
C SER A 4 0.68 12.12 20.61
N ALA A 5 1.21 12.00 19.39
CA ALA A 5 2.40 11.23 19.07
C ALA A 5 2.95 11.71 17.72
N ASP A 6 4.22 12.10 17.72
CA ASP A 6 5.02 12.42 16.54
C ASP A 6 4.94 11.25 15.54
N SER A 7 4.26 11.42 14.40
CA SER A 7 4.31 10.44 13.32
C SER A 7 5.09 11.04 12.16
N THR A 8 6.34 10.60 12.02
CA THR A 8 7.25 10.98 10.93
C THR A 8 6.82 10.42 9.56
N HIS A 9 5.65 9.77 9.49
CA HIS A 9 5.15 9.08 8.31
C HIS A 9 3.80 9.65 7.84
N GLN A 10 3.71 9.97 6.55
CA GLN A 10 2.46 10.40 5.94
C GLN A 10 1.54 9.19 5.72
N ILE A 11 0.33 9.24 6.29
CA ILE A 11 -0.69 8.20 6.10
C ILE A 11 -1.74 8.71 5.11
N VAL A 12 -2.02 7.90 4.08
CA VAL A 12 -3.05 8.19 3.08
C VAL A 12 -4.05 7.04 3.03
N LYS A 13 -5.34 7.36 3.14
CA LYS A 13 -6.44 6.42 2.87
C LYS A 13 -6.89 6.58 1.43
N GLY A 14 -7.09 5.48 0.72
CA GLY A 14 -7.62 5.52 -0.64
C GLY A 14 -7.56 4.18 -1.36
N LEU A 15 -7.83 4.22 -2.67
CA LEU A 15 -7.92 3.04 -3.52
C LEU A 15 -6.54 2.44 -3.81
N ILE A 16 -6.41 1.14 -3.58
CA ILE A 16 -5.24 0.32 -3.97
C ILE A 16 -5.68 -0.60 -5.11
N GLY A 17 -4.97 -0.56 -6.24
CA GLY A 17 -5.20 -1.48 -7.35
C GLY A 17 -4.21 -2.64 -7.33
N SER A 18 -4.67 -3.83 -7.74
CA SER A 18 -3.83 -5.02 -7.85
C SER A 18 -3.77 -5.54 -9.27
N GLY A 19 -2.62 -6.05 -9.69
CA GLY A 19 -2.48 -6.78 -10.95
C GLY A 19 -1.19 -7.57 -10.99
N ASP A 20 -1.18 -8.66 -11.76
CA ASP A 20 -0.03 -9.58 -11.86
C ASP A 20 1.05 -9.05 -12.81
N SER A 21 1.54 -7.85 -12.53
CA SER A 21 2.56 -7.16 -13.29
C SER A 21 3.21 -6.09 -12.44
N PHE A 22 4.54 -6.11 -12.35
CA PHE A 22 5.28 -5.00 -11.77
C PHE A 22 5.11 -3.75 -12.65
N MET A 23 4.58 -2.66 -12.07
CA MET A 23 4.20 -1.46 -12.81
C MET A 23 5.41 -0.54 -13.04
N SER A 24 6.21 -0.86 -14.06
CA SER A 24 7.35 -0.04 -14.50
C SER A 24 7.11 0.73 -15.79
N ASP A 25 6.15 0.32 -16.62
CA ASP A 25 5.82 0.98 -17.89
C ASP A 25 5.00 2.27 -17.67
N PRO A 26 5.54 3.46 -18.02
CA PRO A 26 4.84 4.73 -17.86
C PRO A 26 3.53 4.82 -18.65
N VAL A 27 3.45 4.19 -19.83
CA VAL A 27 2.24 4.24 -20.68
C VAL A 27 1.10 3.47 -20.01
N ARG A 28 1.40 2.28 -19.48
CA ARG A 28 0.44 1.47 -18.72
C ARG A 28 -0.03 2.20 -17.45
N ILE A 29 0.87 2.91 -16.77
CA ILE A 29 0.53 3.68 -15.57
C ILE A 29 -0.38 4.86 -15.89
N LEU A 30 -0.12 5.59 -16.98
CA LEU A 30 -0.99 6.68 -17.42
C LEU A 30 -2.40 6.18 -17.72
N LYS A 31 -2.52 5.09 -18.47
CA LYS A 31 -3.81 4.46 -18.77
C LYS A 31 -4.54 3.98 -17.50
N LEU A 32 -3.81 3.46 -16.51
CA LEU A 32 -4.35 3.09 -15.21
C LEU A 32 -4.91 4.30 -14.45
N LYS A 33 -4.20 5.43 -14.46
CA LYS A 33 -4.66 6.68 -13.82
C LYS A 33 -5.89 7.27 -14.50
N GLU A 34 -6.00 7.16 -15.82
CA GLU A 34 -7.20 7.57 -16.56
C GLU A 34 -8.40 6.66 -16.23
N THR A 35 -8.17 5.35 -16.14
CA THR A 35 -9.23 4.37 -15.87
C THR A 35 -9.70 4.42 -14.42
N PHE A 36 -8.78 4.66 -13.48
CA PHE A 36 -9.03 4.72 -12.04
C PHE A 36 -8.41 5.99 -11.42
N PRO A 37 -9.06 7.17 -11.58
CA PRO A 37 -8.50 8.45 -11.13
C PRO A 37 -8.24 8.57 -9.63
N GLU A 38 -8.93 7.76 -8.82
CA GLU A 38 -8.82 7.77 -7.36
C GLU A 38 -7.67 6.89 -6.81
N LEU A 39 -7.01 6.13 -7.69
CA LEU A 39 -5.98 5.17 -7.34
C LEU A 39 -4.77 5.84 -6.67
N LYS A 40 -4.41 5.35 -5.48
CA LYS A 40 -3.29 5.86 -4.67
C LYS A 40 -2.05 4.99 -4.76
N ALA A 41 -2.22 3.69 -4.96
CA ALA A 41 -1.14 2.72 -5.04
C ALA A 41 -1.50 1.56 -5.97
N VAL A 42 -0.48 0.98 -6.59
CA VAL A 42 -0.57 -0.29 -7.33
C VAL A 42 0.36 -1.32 -6.69
N GLU A 43 -0.10 -2.55 -6.60
CA GLU A 43 0.64 -3.70 -6.08
C GLU A 43 0.09 -5.00 -6.71
N MET A 44 0.43 -6.17 -6.18
CA MET A 44 0.18 -7.43 -6.88
C MET A 44 -0.77 -8.40 -6.13
N GLU A 45 -1.15 -8.15 -4.87
CA GLU A 45 -1.83 -9.15 -4.03
C GLU A 45 -3.11 -8.68 -3.31
N ALA A 46 -3.26 -7.38 -3.01
CA ALA A 46 -4.26 -6.88 -2.07
C ALA A 46 -5.70 -7.21 -2.48
N ALA A 47 -6.04 -7.04 -3.76
CA ALA A 47 -7.37 -7.35 -4.27
C ALA A 47 -7.63 -8.85 -4.27
N ALA A 48 -6.61 -9.69 -4.50
CA ALA A 48 -6.75 -11.14 -4.42
C ALA A 48 -7.01 -11.59 -2.97
N ILE A 49 -6.26 -11.04 -2.01
CA ILE A 49 -6.49 -11.26 -0.57
C ILE A 49 -7.89 -10.78 -0.18
N ALA A 50 -8.27 -9.56 -0.58
CA ALA A 50 -9.58 -8.99 -0.31
C ALA A 50 -10.72 -9.83 -0.92
N GLN A 51 -10.53 -10.37 -2.12
CA GLN A 51 -11.49 -11.25 -2.78
C GLN A 51 -11.72 -12.53 -1.97
N VAL A 52 -10.65 -13.15 -1.47
CA VAL A 52 -10.75 -14.34 -0.61
C VAL A 52 -11.41 -13.99 0.72
N CYS A 53 -10.98 -12.92 1.39
CA CYS A 53 -11.61 -12.47 2.63
C CYS A 53 -13.11 -12.18 2.46
N HIS A 54 -13.49 -11.54 1.35
CA HIS A 54 -14.88 -11.29 1.01
C HIS A 54 -15.67 -12.60 0.84
N GLN A 55 -15.13 -13.56 0.08
CA GLN A 55 -15.76 -14.87 -0.14
C GLN A 55 -15.98 -15.64 1.17
N PHE A 56 -15.03 -15.55 2.11
CA PHE A 56 -15.10 -16.21 3.41
C PHE A 56 -15.72 -15.34 4.52
N LYS A 57 -16.24 -14.16 4.19
CA LYS A 57 -16.86 -13.20 5.14
C LYS A 57 -15.94 -12.82 6.31
N VAL A 58 -14.64 -12.73 6.04
CA VAL A 58 -13.62 -12.32 7.01
C VAL A 58 -13.38 -10.81 6.85
N PRO A 59 -13.54 -9.99 7.92
CA PRO A 59 -13.14 -8.60 7.89
C PRO A 59 -11.65 -8.47 7.58
N PHE A 60 -11.27 -7.52 6.74
CA PHE A 60 -9.88 -7.33 6.34
C PHE A 60 -9.51 -5.85 6.31
N LEU A 61 -8.20 -5.60 6.46
CA LEU A 61 -7.57 -4.29 6.33
C LEU A 61 -6.30 -4.46 5.49
N ILE A 62 -6.16 -3.67 4.43
CA ILE A 62 -4.95 -3.65 3.61
C ILE A 62 -4.14 -2.41 3.98
N ILE A 63 -2.87 -2.63 4.27
CA ILE A 63 -1.89 -1.58 4.56
C ILE A 63 -0.69 -1.82 3.64
N ARG A 64 -0.26 -0.77 2.94
CA ARG A 64 0.93 -0.79 2.10
C ARG A 64 1.81 0.41 2.44
N SER A 65 3.09 0.12 2.68
CA SER A 65 4.16 1.12 2.70
C SER A 65 4.76 1.17 1.30
N LEU A 66 4.87 2.37 0.72
CA LEU A 66 5.34 2.54 -0.66
C LEU A 66 6.87 2.57 -0.70
N SER A 67 7.46 1.65 -1.46
CA SER A 67 8.90 1.54 -1.72
C SER A 67 9.38 2.39 -2.90
N ASP A 68 8.48 2.83 -3.77
CA ASP A 68 8.82 3.47 -5.04
C ASP A 68 7.69 4.34 -5.59
N ILE A 69 8.02 5.16 -6.58
CA ILE A 69 7.05 5.92 -7.37
C ILE A 69 6.90 5.20 -8.70
N ALA A 70 5.74 4.57 -8.91
CA ALA A 70 5.43 3.86 -10.15
C ALA A 70 5.73 4.74 -11.39
N GLY A 71 6.53 4.20 -12.32
CA GLY A 71 6.85 4.83 -13.61
C GLY A 71 8.07 5.76 -13.62
N LYS A 72 8.78 5.92 -12.50
CA LYS A 72 10.08 6.60 -12.45
C LYS A 72 11.12 5.71 -11.77
N ASP A 73 11.98 5.05 -12.56
CA ASP A 73 13.08 4.21 -12.05
C ASP A 73 12.63 3.21 -10.95
N SER A 74 11.45 2.60 -11.15
CA SER A 74 10.76 1.81 -10.12
C SER A 74 11.57 0.59 -9.66
N ASN A 75 12.28 -0.09 -10.55
CA ASN A 75 13.13 -1.23 -10.16
C ASN A 75 14.26 -0.81 -9.20
N ARG A 76 14.98 0.27 -9.52
CA ARG A 76 16.14 0.72 -8.72
C ARG A 76 15.71 1.31 -7.39
N SER A 77 14.60 2.06 -7.38
CA SER A 77 14.04 2.63 -6.16
C SER A 77 13.44 1.55 -5.25
N PHE A 78 12.76 0.55 -5.82
CA PHE A 78 12.23 -0.58 -5.07
C PHE A 78 13.32 -1.28 -4.25
N ASP A 79 14.40 -1.72 -4.89
CA ASP A 79 15.50 -2.41 -4.20
C ASP A 79 16.14 -1.55 -3.10
N GLN A 80 16.26 -0.23 -3.33
CA GLN A 80 16.86 0.70 -2.39
C GLN A 80 16.00 0.94 -1.14
N PHE A 81 14.67 0.91 -1.27
CA PHE A 81 13.76 1.30 -0.21
C PHE A 81 12.93 0.15 0.36
N LEU A 82 13.05 -1.06 -0.18
CA LEU A 82 12.27 -2.23 0.26
C LEU A 82 12.41 -2.49 1.77
N GLU A 83 13.63 -2.52 2.30
CA GLU A 83 13.84 -2.75 3.75
C GLU A 83 13.17 -1.67 4.60
N THR A 84 13.31 -0.40 4.20
CA THR A 84 12.72 0.73 4.91
C THR A 84 11.19 0.66 4.87
N ALA A 85 10.62 0.38 3.69
CA ALA A 85 9.18 0.27 3.50
C ALA A 85 8.62 -0.90 4.32
N ALA A 86 9.29 -2.06 4.31
CA ALA A 86 8.91 -3.24 5.08
C ALA A 86 8.94 -2.96 6.58
N LYS A 87 10.00 -2.31 7.08
CA LYS A 87 10.13 -1.94 8.49
C LYS A 87 8.99 -1.00 8.94
N HIS A 88 8.75 0.09 8.21
CA HIS A 88 7.66 1.01 8.52
C HIS A 88 6.29 0.33 8.49
N SER A 89 6.07 -0.57 7.51
CA SER A 89 4.82 -1.33 7.43
C SER A 89 4.63 -2.23 8.64
N ALA A 90 5.67 -2.96 9.06
CA ALA A 90 5.62 -3.85 10.21
C ALA A 90 5.38 -3.10 11.52
N GLU A 91 6.11 -1.99 11.74
CA GLU A 91 5.95 -1.15 12.93
C GLU A 91 4.52 -0.59 13.04
N PHE A 92 3.94 -0.16 11.93
CA PHE A 92 2.56 0.34 11.90
C PHE A 92 1.52 -0.75 12.11
N ILE A 93 1.72 -1.96 11.57
CA ILE A 93 0.84 -3.10 11.83
C ILE A 93 0.87 -3.48 13.32
N LEU A 94 2.06 -3.52 13.93
CA LEU A 94 2.21 -3.82 15.36
C LEU A 94 1.50 -2.80 16.25
N SER A 95 1.53 -1.51 15.89
CA SER A 95 0.81 -0.48 16.65
C SER A 95 -0.72 -0.64 16.54
N ILE A 96 -1.24 -0.98 15.35
CA ILE A 96 -2.66 -1.28 15.16
C ILE A 96 -3.09 -2.50 15.97
N VAL A 97 -2.33 -3.59 15.91
CA VAL A 97 -2.65 -4.82 16.65
C VAL A 97 -2.67 -4.57 18.16
N LYS A 98 -1.77 -3.72 18.67
CA LYS A 98 -1.77 -3.33 20.09
C LYS A 98 -3.05 -2.59 20.45
N GLU A 99 -3.48 -1.62 19.64
CA GLU A 99 -4.70 -0.84 19.87
C GLU A 99 -5.96 -1.71 19.79
N LEU A 100 -6.03 -2.67 18.85
CA LEU A 100 -7.18 -3.56 18.70
C LEU A 100 -7.37 -4.55 19.86
N ASN A 101 -6.31 -4.83 20.62
CA ASN A 101 -6.33 -5.71 21.79
C ASN A 101 -6.46 -4.94 23.11
N SER A 102 -6.64 -3.62 23.06
CA SER A 102 -6.81 -2.73 24.22
C SER A 102 -8.28 -2.58 24.56
#